data_AF-A0A2H9NBG3-F1
#
_entry.id   AF-A0A2H9NBG3-F1
#
_cell.length_a   1.000
_cell.length_b   1.000
_cell.length_c   1.000
_cell.angle_alpha   90.00
_cell.angle_beta   90.00
_cell.angle_gamma   90.00
#
_symmetry.space_group_name_H-M   'P 1'
#
loop_
_entity.id
_entity.type
_entity.pdbx_description
1 polymer ?
#
loop_
_entity_poly.entity_id
_entity_poly.type
_entity_poly.pdbx_seq_one_letter_code
_entity_poly.pdbx_strand_id
1 'polypeptide(L)'
;MSADVGIGRIRENPFRKDGKGLVSKVTSADGQGLKGNILKAVDLIGGFSKVVERGNEILLKPNFNTGDAPPGSSDPDFVKAVIELLHEHGAS
;
A
#
# COMPACT_ATOMS: atom_id res chain seq x y z
N MET A 1 -22.93 -8.05 -12.67
CA MET A 1 -21.83 -7.85 -11.70
C MET A 1 -21.96 -8.95 -10.68
N SER A 2 -21.01 -9.88 -10.59
CA SER A 2 -21.11 -10.94 -9.57
C SER A 2 -20.93 -10.29 -8.21
N ALA A 3 -21.73 -10.71 -7.24
CA ALA A 3 -21.67 -10.24 -5.87
C ALA A 3 -20.44 -10.79 -5.16
N ASP A 4 -19.25 -10.83 -5.79
CA ASP A 4 -17.99 -11.31 -5.21
C ASP A 4 -16.83 -10.32 -5.31
N VAL A 5 -17.05 -9.20 -6.00
CA VAL A 5 -16.07 -8.13 -6.17
C VAL A 5 -16.53 -6.92 -5.35
N GLY A 6 -15.72 -6.45 -4.40
CA GLY A 6 -16.03 -5.21 -3.65
C GLY A 6 -15.23 -5.00 -2.36
N ILE A 7 -15.18 -3.74 -1.92
CA ILE A 7 -14.59 -3.30 -0.65
C ILE A 7 -15.35 -3.92 0.54
N GLY A 8 -14.64 -4.28 1.61
CA GLY A 8 -15.24 -4.79 2.86
C GLY A 8 -15.35 -6.31 2.96
N ARG A 9 -14.86 -7.07 1.96
CA ARG A 9 -14.76 -8.53 2.05
C ARG A 9 -13.49 -8.98 2.75
N ILE A 10 -13.60 -10.07 3.52
CA ILE A 10 -12.45 -10.73 4.13
C ILE A 10 -11.61 -11.37 3.01
N ARG A 11 -10.35 -10.98 2.93
CA ARG A 11 -9.34 -11.60 2.06
C ARG A 11 -8.19 -12.09 2.93
N GLU A 12 -7.60 -13.23 2.56
CA GLU A 12 -6.36 -13.65 3.19
C GLU A 12 -5.23 -12.69 2.84
N ASN A 13 -4.30 -12.47 3.78
CA ASN A 13 -3.11 -11.66 3.53
C ASN A 13 -2.15 -12.41 2.58
N PRO A 14 -1.87 -11.92 1.35
CA PRO A 14 -0.99 -12.58 0.41
C PRO A 14 0.51 -12.35 0.71
N PHE A 15 0.83 -11.48 1.67
CA PHE A 15 2.19 -11.20 2.12
C PHE A 15 2.55 -12.10 3.32
N ARG A 16 2.66 -13.41 3.08
CA ARG A 16 3.00 -14.40 4.11
C ARG A 16 4.06 -15.39 3.66
N LYS A 17 4.81 -15.92 4.62
CA LYS A 17 5.75 -17.03 4.48
C LYS A 17 5.80 -17.83 5.79
N ASP A 18 5.73 -19.15 5.71
CA ASP A 18 5.79 -20.06 6.88
C ASP A 18 4.79 -19.68 8.00
N GLY A 19 3.56 -19.31 7.60
CA GLY A 19 2.48 -18.90 8.50
C GLY A 19 2.59 -17.47 9.05
N LYS A 20 3.71 -16.76 8.83
CA LYS A 20 3.98 -15.42 9.34
C LYS A 20 3.77 -14.34 8.28
N GLY A 21 3.33 -13.16 8.71
CA GLY A 21 3.24 -11.98 7.84
C GLY A 21 4.63 -11.44 7.50
N LEU A 22 4.83 -11.01 6.26
CA LEU A 22 6.06 -10.39 5.80
C LEU A 22 6.07 -8.90 6.16
N VAL A 23 7.22 -8.41 6.59
CA VAL A 23 7.48 -7.00 6.87
C VAL A 23 8.82 -6.64 6.25
N SER A 24 8.88 -5.51 5.57
CA SER A 24 10.12 -4.93 5.06
C SER A 24 10.40 -3.59 5.76
N LYS A 25 11.67 -3.17 5.71
CA LYS A 25 12.12 -1.86 6.17
C LYS A 25 13.16 -1.36 5.20
N VAL A 26 13.00 -0.12 4.74
CA VAL A 26 13.94 0.55 3.85
C VAL A 26 14.48 1.78 4.57
N THR A 27 15.77 2.02 4.45
CA THR A 27 16.41 3.26 4.87
C THR A 27 16.48 4.19 3.66
N SER A 28 16.14 5.47 3.82
CA SER A 28 16.09 6.49 2.76
C SER A 28 17.45 6.91 2.18
N ALA A 29 18.44 6.01 2.19
CA ALA A 29 19.85 6.32 1.89
C ALA A 29 20.19 6.28 0.39
N ASP A 30 19.30 5.76 -0.46
CA ASP A 30 19.58 5.51 -1.88
C ASP A 30 19.07 6.61 -2.83
N GLY A 31 18.60 7.74 -2.29
CA GLY A 31 18.22 8.90 -3.09
C GLY A 31 16.99 8.70 -4.00
N GLN A 32 16.25 7.60 -3.85
CA GLN A 32 15.10 7.28 -4.70
C GLN A 32 13.81 8.07 -4.37
N GLY A 33 13.91 9.04 -3.45
CA GLY A 33 12.78 9.83 -2.99
C GLY A 33 11.72 8.99 -2.26
N LEU A 34 10.61 9.62 -1.89
CA LEU A 34 9.56 8.97 -1.11
C LEU A 34 8.91 7.80 -1.86
N LYS A 35 8.48 8.05 -3.10
CA LYS A 35 7.78 7.06 -3.94
C LYS A 35 8.65 5.84 -4.25
N GLY A 36 9.92 6.04 -4.60
CA GLY A 36 10.85 4.93 -4.87
C GLY A 36 11.13 4.08 -3.61
N ASN A 37 11.26 4.72 -2.45
CA ASN A 37 11.41 4.01 -1.18
C ASN A 37 10.17 3.17 -0.82
N ILE A 38 8.96 3.68 -1.08
CA ILE A 38 7.71 2.92 -0.89
C ILE A 38 7.66 1.72 -1.85
N LEU A 39 7.95 1.92 -3.13
CA LEU A 39 7.99 0.85 -4.13
C LEU A 39 8.95 -0.26 -3.71
N LYS A 40 10.19 0.11 -3.35
CA LYS A 40 11.20 -0.83 -2.86
C LYS A 40 10.73 -1.60 -1.63
N ALA A 41 10.08 -0.93 -0.68
CA ALA A 41 9.56 -1.59 0.52
C ALA A 41 8.50 -2.64 0.17
N VAL A 42 7.58 -2.33 -0.75
CA VAL A 42 6.54 -3.28 -1.18
C VAL A 42 7.12 -4.43 -2.02
N ASP A 43 8.09 -4.16 -2.89
CA ASP A 43 8.76 -5.18 -3.69
C ASP A 43 9.47 -6.24 -2.82
N LEU A 44 10.09 -5.83 -1.71
CA LEU A 44 10.75 -6.74 -0.76
C LEU A 44 9.78 -7.75 -0.10
N ILE A 45 8.48 -7.46 -0.04
CA ILE A 45 7.46 -8.41 0.47
C ILE A 45 6.71 -9.13 -0.67
N GLY A 46 7.01 -8.80 -1.93
CA GLY A 46 6.52 -9.48 -3.12
C GLY A 46 5.70 -8.62 -4.08
N GLY A 47 5.66 -7.30 -3.91
CA GLY A 47 5.15 -6.37 -4.91
C GLY A 47 3.63 -6.11 -4.84
N PHE A 48 3.20 -5.03 -5.51
CA PHE A 48 1.79 -4.63 -5.57
C PHE A 48 0.91 -5.61 -6.34
N SER A 49 1.46 -6.37 -7.28
CA SER A 49 0.72 -7.37 -8.08
C SER A 49 0.07 -8.48 -7.25
N LYS A 50 0.47 -8.65 -5.98
CA LYS A 50 -0.20 -9.56 -5.04
C LYS A 50 -1.58 -9.09 -4.58
N VAL A 51 -1.90 -7.81 -4.73
CA VAL A 51 -3.13 -7.20 -4.20
C VAL A 51 -3.83 -6.27 -5.19
N VAL A 52 -3.12 -5.77 -6.22
CA VAL A 52 -3.67 -4.88 -7.24
C VAL A 52 -3.83 -5.64 -8.55
N GLU A 53 -5.05 -5.69 -9.05
CA GLU A 53 -5.38 -6.10 -10.42
C GLU A 53 -5.92 -4.90 -11.21
N ARG A 54 -5.80 -4.93 -12.54
CA ARG A 54 -6.30 -3.86 -13.40
C ARG A 54 -7.81 -3.64 -13.19
N GLY A 55 -8.20 -2.39 -12.92
CA GLY A 55 -9.57 -1.99 -12.66
C GLY A 55 -10.05 -2.28 -11.23
N ASN A 56 -9.15 -2.63 -10.31
CA ASN A 56 -9.52 -2.78 -8.90
C ASN A 56 -9.82 -1.44 -8.25
N GLU A 57 -10.96 -1.38 -7.58
CA GLU A 57 -11.27 -0.36 -6.60
C GLU A 57 -10.60 -0.72 -5.26
N ILE A 58 -9.76 0.17 -4.73
CA ILE A 58 -8.97 -0.07 -3.53
C ILE A 58 -9.31 0.96 -2.45
N LEU A 59 -9.67 0.48 -1.26
CA LEU A 59 -9.80 1.34 -0.08
C LEU A 59 -8.43 1.56 0.56
N LEU A 60 -7.89 2.77 0.44
CA LEU A 60 -6.71 3.19 1.19
C LEU A 60 -7.15 3.83 2.52
N LYS A 61 -6.69 3.29 3.65
CA LYS A 61 -7.03 3.77 5.00
C LYS A 61 -5.84 4.49 5.65
N PRO A 62 -5.68 5.81 5.44
CA PRO A 62 -4.68 6.59 6.16
C PRO A 62 -5.05 6.75 7.65
N ASN A 63 -4.07 7.12 8.47
CA ASN A 63 -4.30 7.49 9.86
C ASN A 63 -4.55 9.01 9.98
N PHE A 64 -5.82 9.40 10.04
CA PHE A 64 -6.28 10.78 10.31
C PHE A 64 -7.30 10.78 11.47
N ASN A 65 -6.90 10.22 12.61
CA ASN A 65 -7.76 10.14 13.80
C ASN A 65 -7.71 11.40 14.68
N THR A 66 -6.72 12.27 14.48
CA THR A 66 -6.58 13.57 15.15
C THR A 66 -6.19 14.66 14.14
N GLY A 67 -6.21 15.93 14.58
CA GLY A 67 -5.69 17.07 13.81
C GLY A 67 -4.19 17.29 13.96
N ASP A 68 -3.46 16.36 14.61
CA ASP A 68 -2.03 16.51 14.87
C ASP A 68 -1.22 16.38 13.57
N ALA A 69 -0.11 17.10 13.50
CA ALA A 69 0.83 16.97 12.39
C ALA A 69 1.53 15.59 12.43
N PRO A 70 2.11 15.12 11.31
CA PRO A 70 2.97 13.94 11.31
C PRO A 70 4.07 14.00 12.38
N PRO A 71 4.41 12.89 13.07
CA PRO A 71 3.92 11.53 12.84
C PRO A 71 2.60 11.17 13.58
N GLY A 72 1.91 12.14 14.20
CA GLY A 72 0.61 11.93 14.85
C GLY A 72 -0.53 11.59 13.86
N SER A 73 -0.37 12.01 12.60
CA SER A 73 -1.21 11.63 11.45
C SER A 73 -0.34 11.15 10.28
N SER A 74 -0.98 10.53 9.27
CA SER A 74 -0.30 10.19 8.02
C SER A 74 0.09 11.45 7.24
N ASP A 75 1.33 11.51 6.78
CA ASP A 75 1.82 12.57 5.90
C ASP A 75 1.03 12.58 4.56
N PRO A 76 0.42 13.71 4.16
CA PRO A 76 -0.28 13.82 2.88
C PRO A 76 0.56 13.42 1.66
N ASP A 77 1.87 13.73 1.64
CA ASP A 77 2.75 13.38 0.52
C ASP A 77 2.99 11.86 0.48
N PHE A 78 3.03 11.21 1.64
CA PHE A 78 3.08 9.75 1.73
C PHE A 78 1.80 9.12 1.17
N VAL A 79 0.64 9.62 1.58
CA VAL A 79 -0.66 9.12 1.10
C VAL A 79 -0.76 9.29 -0.42
N LYS A 80 -0.40 10.46 -0.94
CA LYS A 80 -0.38 10.72 -2.38
C LYS A 80 0.54 9.76 -3.13
N ALA A 81 1.76 9.53 -2.65
CA ALA A 81 2.71 8.63 -3.29
C ALA A 81 2.18 7.18 -3.35
N VAL A 82 1.49 6.72 -2.30
CA VAL A 82 0.83 5.39 -2.31
C VAL A 82 -0.30 5.35 -3.34
N ILE A 83 -1.15 6.38 -3.41
CA ILE A 83 -2.25 6.46 -4.40
C ILE A 83 -1.71 6.39 -5.83
N GLU A 84 -0.65 7.16 -6.13
CA GLU A 84 -0.04 7.14 -7.46
C GLU A 84 0.51 5.75 -7.82
N LEU A 85 1.21 5.08 -6.88
CA LEU A 85 1.73 3.74 -7.10
C LEU A 85 0.60 2.72 -7.33
N LEU A 86 -0.51 2.82 -6.58
CA LEU A 86 -1.67 1.96 -6.78
C LEU A 86 -2.28 2.13 -8.17
N HIS A 87 -2.45 3.37 -8.64
CA HIS A 87 -2.93 3.66 -9.99
C HIS A 87 -1.97 3.13 -11.07
N GLU A 88 -0.66 3.33 -10.90
CA GLU A 88 0.37 2.82 -11.82
C GLU A 88 0.32 1.28 -11.94
N HIS A 89 -0.09 0.59 -10.88
CA HIS A 89 -0.27 -0.86 -10.86
C HIS A 89 -1.67 -1.32 -11.29
N GLY A 90 -2.55 -0.41 -11.68
CA GLY A 90 -3.83 -0.71 -12.32
C GLY A 90 -5.07 -0.47 -11.46
N ALA A 91 -4.97 0.13 -10.28
CA ALA A 91 -6.15 0.57 -9.54
C ALA A 91 -6.91 1.66 -10.30
N SER A 92 -8.25 1.70 -10.14
CA SER A 92 -9.17 2.65 -10.77
C SER A 92 -9.57 3.80 -9.87
#